data_AF-A0A4V5NZR9-F1
#
_entry.id   AF-A0A4V5NZR9-F1
#
_cell.length_a   1.000
_cell.length_b   1.000
_cell.length_c   1.000
_cell.angle_alpha   90.00
_cell.angle_beta   90.00
_cell.angle_gamma   90.00
#
_symmetry.space_group_name_H-M   'P 1'
#
loop_
_entity.id
_entity.type
_entity.pdbx_description
1 polymer ?
#
loop_
_entity_poly.entity_id
_entity_poly.type
_entity_poly.pdbx_seq_one_letter_code
_entity_poly.pdbx_strand_id
1 'polypeptide(L)'
;MKLLRLLFCLSLSIAFNADAQVKIIPFHNYVNVRGGINHSYYTFTIKKKATVAFLGGSITYNEGWRNKVCNYLKDHYPETNFRFITAGIPSLGSLPYAFRLKNDVLDSGKIDLLFLEAAVNDETNGTDSVVQVKALEGIIRHARKSNPSVDIIMMSFADPGKTRTYDEGKIPTSVANHELVAAHYRLPSINLAKAVRDKLKNAEFDWIKDFKDLHPSPFGQELYFSAIKELFAESEKVFRRLVMVKRHSKLPKPLSPKNFSEGDYFDIKLAEYNEGWKMDNNWNPQDHIDTRAGFVNVPVLSSVSLGAVLKLKFKGTAVGMAILSGPDAGIVNYRIDNGPEKQVDLFTQ
;
A
#
# COMPACT_ATOMS: atom_id res chain seq x y z
N MET A 1 17.55 2.38 -89.14
CA MET A 1 17.17 1.27 -88.23
C MET A 1 18.41 0.76 -87.50
N LYS A 2 18.55 1.10 -86.22
CA LYS A 2 19.27 0.33 -85.18
C LYS A 2 18.95 0.96 -83.82
N LEU A 3 17.94 0.40 -83.16
CA LEU A 3 17.70 0.52 -81.71
C LEU A 3 18.91 -0.07 -80.96
N LEU A 4 19.32 0.50 -79.82
CA LEU A 4 19.42 -0.26 -78.57
C LEU A 4 19.69 0.59 -77.31
N ARG A 5 18.67 0.60 -76.44
CA ARG A 5 18.67 0.42 -74.97
C ARG A 5 19.52 1.34 -74.08
N LEU A 6 18.83 2.32 -73.50
CA LEU A 6 19.12 2.92 -72.20
C LEU A 6 18.85 1.88 -71.10
N LEU A 7 19.87 1.46 -70.34
CA LEU A 7 19.69 0.71 -69.09
C LEU A 7 19.49 1.71 -67.94
N PHE A 8 18.30 1.73 -67.36
CA PHE A 8 18.05 2.35 -66.06
C PHE A 8 18.28 1.30 -64.97
N CYS A 9 19.40 1.39 -64.26
CA CYS A 9 19.63 0.60 -63.05
C CYS A 9 18.88 1.26 -61.89
N LEU A 10 17.66 0.78 -61.60
CA LEU A 10 16.96 1.09 -60.35
C LEU A 10 17.61 0.27 -59.23
N SER A 11 18.50 0.87 -58.44
CA SER A 11 18.99 0.26 -57.20
C SER A 11 17.91 0.36 -56.12
N LEU A 12 17.10 -0.69 -56.00
CA LEU A 12 16.14 -0.85 -54.91
C LEU A 12 16.93 -1.12 -53.61
N SER A 13 17.16 -0.07 -52.83
CA SER A 13 17.78 -0.19 -51.51
C SER A 13 16.71 -0.66 -50.53
N ILE A 14 16.60 -1.98 -50.33
CA ILE A 14 15.76 -2.56 -49.27
C ILE A 14 16.51 -2.30 -47.96
N ALA A 15 16.14 -1.23 -47.27
CA ALA A 15 16.56 -1.00 -45.89
C ALA A 15 15.83 -2.03 -45.00
N PHE A 16 16.54 -3.10 -44.63
CA PHE A 16 16.16 -3.91 -43.48
C PHE A 16 16.32 -3.03 -42.23
N ASN A 17 15.23 -2.41 -41.77
CA ASN A 17 15.15 -1.97 -40.38
C ASN A 17 15.11 -3.24 -39.53
N ALA A 18 16.27 -3.65 -39.03
CA ALA A 18 16.32 -4.56 -37.89
C ALA A 18 15.69 -3.80 -36.72
N ASP A 19 14.45 -4.16 -36.35
CA ASP A 19 13.85 -3.72 -35.09
C ASP A 19 14.80 -4.15 -33.97
N ALA A 20 15.59 -3.21 -33.46
CA ALA A 20 16.44 -3.44 -32.30
C ALA A 20 15.49 -3.72 -31.13
N GLN A 21 15.36 -5.00 -30.76
CA GLN A 21 14.52 -5.42 -29.64
C GLN A 21 14.99 -4.68 -28.38
N VAL A 22 14.09 -3.88 -27.79
CA VAL A 22 14.37 -3.12 -26.57
C VAL A 22 14.87 -4.08 -25.49
N LYS A 23 16.09 -3.85 -24.99
CA LYS A 23 16.65 -4.67 -23.90
C LYS A 23 15.86 -4.42 -22.63
N ILE A 24 15.11 -5.42 -22.18
CA ILE A 24 14.29 -5.36 -20.97
C ILE A 24 15.16 -5.15 -19.73
N ILE A 25 14.83 -4.14 -18.92
CA ILE A 25 15.48 -3.92 -17.63
C ILE A 25 14.97 -4.95 -16.61
N PRO A 26 15.84 -5.71 -15.94
CA PRO A 26 15.40 -6.73 -15.00
C PRO A 26 14.87 -6.14 -13.69
N PHE A 27 13.99 -6.88 -13.02
CA PHE A 27 13.38 -6.42 -11.76
C PHE A 27 14.29 -6.49 -10.54
N HIS A 28 15.34 -7.34 -10.53
CA HIS A 28 16.26 -7.41 -9.38
C HIS A 28 16.93 -6.06 -9.04
N ASN A 29 16.99 -5.13 -10.00
CA ASN A 29 17.47 -3.76 -9.78
C ASN A 29 16.59 -2.94 -8.82
N TYR A 30 15.35 -3.37 -8.59
CA TYR A 30 14.34 -2.65 -7.80
C TYR A 30 13.86 -3.41 -6.58
N VAL A 31 14.49 -4.56 -6.32
CA VAL A 31 14.16 -5.48 -5.23
C VAL A 31 15.28 -5.45 -4.21
N ASN A 32 14.92 -5.26 -2.94
CA ASN A 32 15.83 -5.39 -1.82
C ASN A 32 15.36 -6.53 -0.92
N VAL A 33 16.04 -7.67 -0.92
CA VAL A 33 15.63 -8.85 -0.13
C VAL A 33 15.76 -8.63 1.38
N ARG A 34 16.83 -7.97 1.83
CA ARG A 34 17.17 -7.75 3.25
C ARG A 34 17.03 -9.03 4.10
N GLY A 35 16.11 -9.04 5.06
CA GLY A 35 15.84 -10.18 5.93
C GLY A 35 15.07 -11.32 5.25
N GLY A 36 14.60 -11.13 4.02
CA GLY A 36 13.83 -12.09 3.23
C GLY A 36 12.45 -12.38 3.81
N ILE A 37 11.86 -13.48 3.35
CA ILE A 37 10.56 -14.00 3.81
C ILE A 37 10.65 -15.44 4.34
N ASN A 38 11.72 -15.71 5.09
CA ASN A 38 12.06 -17.06 5.53
C ASN A 38 10.98 -17.70 6.43
N HIS A 39 10.28 -16.91 7.26
CA HIS A 39 9.20 -17.45 8.10
C HIS A 39 7.99 -17.84 7.26
N SER A 40 7.68 -17.07 6.24
CA SER A 40 6.61 -17.34 5.27
C SER A 40 6.91 -18.62 4.50
N TYR A 41 8.12 -18.77 3.95
CA TYR A 41 8.52 -20.01 3.29
C TYR A 41 8.46 -21.23 4.20
N TYR A 42 8.90 -21.10 5.46
CA TYR A 42 8.73 -22.17 6.44
C TYR A 42 7.25 -22.50 6.67
N THR A 43 6.39 -21.49 6.81
CA THR A 43 4.95 -21.72 6.97
C THR A 43 4.35 -22.40 5.74
N PHE A 44 4.70 -21.97 4.52
CA PHE A 44 4.17 -22.55 3.28
C PHE A 44 4.63 -24.00 3.12
N THR A 45 5.94 -24.26 3.20
CA THR A 45 6.48 -25.59 2.90
C THR A 45 6.33 -26.62 4.04
N ILE A 46 6.33 -26.18 5.30
CA ILE A 46 6.36 -27.07 6.47
C ILE A 46 5.02 -27.07 7.20
N LYS A 47 4.50 -25.90 7.58
CA LYS A 47 3.23 -25.83 8.35
C LYS A 47 2.01 -26.05 7.49
N LYS A 48 2.07 -25.73 6.19
CA LYS A 48 1.01 -25.94 5.19
C LYS A 48 -0.34 -25.32 5.56
N LYS A 49 -0.34 -24.31 6.44
CA LYS A 49 -1.50 -23.48 6.77
C LYS A 49 -1.01 -22.05 6.97
N ALA A 50 -1.39 -21.17 6.07
CA ALA A 50 -0.84 -19.82 6.01
C ALA A 50 -1.94 -18.78 5.86
N THR A 51 -1.79 -17.64 6.55
CA THR A 51 -2.61 -16.45 6.29
C THR A 51 -1.76 -15.36 5.67
N VAL A 52 -2.17 -14.85 4.51
CA VAL A 52 -1.51 -13.75 3.80
C VAL A 52 -2.46 -12.56 3.76
N ALA A 53 -1.97 -11.39 4.18
CA ALA A 53 -2.75 -10.15 4.21
C ALA A 53 -2.19 -9.11 3.24
N PHE A 54 -3.09 -8.29 2.70
CA PHE A 54 -2.78 -7.20 1.79
C PHE A 54 -3.35 -5.90 2.35
N LEU A 55 -2.49 -5.03 2.87
CA LEU A 55 -2.87 -3.73 3.42
C LEU A 55 -2.43 -2.63 2.46
N GLY A 56 -3.40 -1.90 1.92
CA GLY A 56 -3.12 -0.80 1.00
C GLY A 56 -4.34 -0.03 0.55
N GLY A 57 -4.14 0.76 -0.51
CA GLY A 57 -5.15 1.67 -1.06
C GLY A 57 -6.03 1.03 -2.13
N SER A 58 -6.52 1.85 -3.05
CA SER A 58 -7.38 1.41 -4.16
C SER A 58 -6.68 0.43 -5.11
N ILE A 59 -5.37 0.58 -5.34
CA ILE A 59 -4.61 -0.32 -6.22
C ILE A 59 -4.53 -1.73 -5.61
N THR A 60 -4.50 -1.83 -4.27
CA THR A 60 -4.54 -3.11 -3.53
C THR A 60 -5.96 -3.67 -3.41
N TYR A 61 -6.96 -2.80 -3.31
CA TYR A 61 -8.38 -3.17 -3.31
C TYR A 61 -8.80 -3.84 -4.63
N ASN A 62 -8.49 -3.18 -5.75
CA ASN A 62 -8.85 -3.62 -7.09
C ASN A 62 -8.31 -5.01 -7.43
N GLU A 63 -9.00 -5.72 -8.33
CA GLU A 63 -8.50 -6.97 -8.87
C GLU A 63 -7.26 -6.75 -9.73
N GLY A 64 -6.29 -7.66 -9.65
CA GLY A 64 -5.06 -7.56 -10.42
C GLY A 64 -3.88 -8.27 -9.78
N TRP A 65 -2.80 -7.54 -9.48
CA TRP A 65 -1.55 -8.09 -8.94
C TRP A 65 -1.79 -8.94 -7.69
N ARG A 66 -2.70 -8.52 -6.79
CA ARG A 66 -3.04 -9.23 -5.56
C ARG A 66 -3.62 -10.61 -5.87
N ASN A 67 -4.58 -10.68 -6.79
CA ASN A 67 -5.20 -11.94 -7.22
C ASN A 67 -4.15 -12.87 -7.86
N LYS A 68 -3.25 -12.31 -8.67
CA LYS A 68 -2.14 -13.06 -9.28
C LYS A 68 -1.18 -13.61 -8.23
N VAL A 69 -0.84 -12.85 -7.19
CA VAL A 69 -0.06 -13.36 -6.04
C VAL A 69 -0.81 -14.49 -5.33
N CYS A 70 -2.11 -14.34 -5.06
CA CYS A 70 -2.91 -15.39 -4.42
C CYS A 70 -2.90 -16.70 -5.23
N ASN A 71 -3.07 -16.60 -6.55
CA ASN A 71 -3.05 -17.77 -7.44
C ASN A 71 -1.65 -18.38 -7.50
N TYR A 72 -0.61 -17.55 -7.67
CA TYR A 72 0.77 -18.01 -7.67
C TYR A 72 1.15 -18.78 -6.40
N LEU A 73 0.76 -18.29 -5.22
CA LEU A 73 1.04 -18.98 -3.96
C LEU A 73 0.32 -20.33 -3.87
N LYS A 74 -0.95 -20.40 -4.31
CA LYS A 74 -1.72 -21.66 -4.38
C LYS A 74 -1.10 -22.66 -5.35
N ASP A 75 -0.70 -22.20 -6.53
CA ASP A 75 -0.11 -23.05 -7.57
C ASP A 75 1.29 -23.54 -7.18
N HIS A 76 2.08 -22.69 -6.55
CA HIS A 76 3.47 -23.00 -6.19
C HIS A 76 3.58 -23.82 -4.89
N TYR A 77 2.61 -23.69 -3.97
CA TYR A 77 2.53 -24.47 -2.74
C TYR A 77 1.16 -25.17 -2.61
N PRO A 78 0.84 -26.15 -3.49
CA PRO A 78 -0.50 -26.73 -3.59
C PRO A 78 -0.93 -27.51 -2.34
N GLU A 79 0.02 -27.93 -1.51
CA GLU A 79 -0.26 -28.60 -0.24
C GLU A 79 -0.58 -27.63 0.91
N THR A 80 -0.47 -26.31 0.70
CA THR A 80 -0.73 -25.28 1.72
C THR A 80 -2.18 -24.80 1.67
N ASN A 81 -2.87 -24.86 2.80
CA ASN A 81 -4.15 -24.20 2.96
C ASN A 81 -3.94 -22.69 3.20
N PHE A 82 -4.20 -21.88 2.18
CA PHE A 82 -4.10 -20.42 2.24
C PHE A 82 -5.42 -19.75 2.63
N ARG A 83 -5.33 -18.86 3.61
CA ARG A 83 -6.33 -17.81 3.87
C ARG A 83 -5.78 -16.48 3.39
N PHE A 84 -6.56 -15.74 2.60
CA PHE A 84 -6.19 -14.42 2.11
C PHE A 84 -7.07 -13.35 2.76
N ILE A 85 -6.45 -12.31 3.31
CA ILE A 85 -7.14 -11.14 3.89
C ILE A 85 -6.92 -9.95 2.97
N THR A 86 -8.01 -9.41 2.43
CA THR A 86 -8.01 -8.26 1.53
C THR A 86 -8.36 -7.00 2.30
N ALA A 87 -7.34 -6.33 2.86
CA ALA A 87 -7.49 -5.11 3.66
C ALA A 87 -7.14 -3.86 2.85
N GLY A 88 -7.47 -3.85 1.55
CA GLY A 88 -7.36 -2.68 0.68
C GLY A 88 -8.56 -1.76 0.89
N ILE A 89 -8.34 -0.47 1.14
CA ILE A 89 -9.43 0.53 1.19
C ILE A 89 -9.04 1.72 0.32
N PRO A 90 -9.83 2.06 -0.71
CA PRO A 90 -9.56 3.20 -1.58
C PRO A 90 -9.29 4.50 -0.82
N SER A 91 -8.38 5.32 -1.36
CA SER A 91 -7.98 6.64 -0.84
C SER A 91 -7.18 6.64 0.48
N LEU A 92 -7.23 5.59 1.29
CA LEU A 92 -6.52 5.58 2.58
C LEU A 92 -5.02 5.38 2.39
N GLY A 93 -4.20 6.04 3.21
CA GLY A 93 -2.73 5.88 3.30
C GLY A 93 -2.26 5.24 4.61
N SER A 94 -0.96 5.29 4.91
CA SER A 94 -0.35 4.64 6.07
C SER A 94 -0.95 5.11 7.41
N LEU A 95 -1.30 6.40 7.53
CA LEU A 95 -1.89 6.95 8.74
C LEU A 95 -3.14 6.17 9.19
N PRO A 96 -4.25 6.11 8.44
CA PRO A 96 -5.41 5.32 8.83
C PRO A 96 -5.11 3.80 8.88
N TYR A 97 -4.15 3.29 8.10
CA TYR A 97 -3.76 1.87 8.18
C TYR A 97 -3.26 1.50 9.58
N ALA A 98 -2.48 2.37 10.22
CA ALA A 98 -1.94 2.12 11.56
C ALA A 98 -3.01 1.96 12.63
N PHE A 99 -4.17 2.61 12.46
CA PHE A 99 -5.29 2.54 13.42
C PHE A 99 -6.31 1.45 13.08
N ARG A 100 -6.50 1.10 11.79
CA ARG A 100 -7.42 0.03 11.38
C ARG A 100 -6.79 -1.36 11.29
N LEU A 101 -5.46 -1.47 11.36
CA LEU A 101 -4.74 -2.75 11.19
C LEU A 101 -5.30 -3.86 12.07
N LYS A 102 -5.65 -3.53 13.32
CA LYS A 102 -6.22 -4.50 14.26
C LYS A 102 -7.55 -5.05 13.73
N ASN A 103 -8.51 -4.17 13.48
CA ASN A 103 -9.86 -4.54 13.04
C ASN A 103 -9.85 -5.25 11.68
N ASP A 104 -9.07 -4.74 10.73
CA ASP A 104 -9.14 -5.20 9.34
C ASP A 104 -8.25 -6.42 9.07
N VAL A 105 -7.30 -6.71 9.95
CA VAL A 105 -6.31 -7.78 9.75
C VAL A 105 -6.14 -8.65 11.00
N LEU A 106 -5.69 -8.08 12.11
CA LEU A 106 -5.16 -8.85 13.24
C LEU A 106 -6.25 -9.53 14.10
N ASP A 107 -7.45 -8.97 14.18
CA ASP A 107 -8.58 -9.56 14.92
C ASP A 107 -9.08 -10.85 14.28
N SER A 108 -8.88 -11.01 12.97
CA SER A 108 -9.18 -12.26 12.27
C SER A 108 -8.16 -13.38 12.59
N GLY A 109 -7.11 -13.08 13.36
CA GLY A 109 -6.08 -14.01 13.80
C GLY A 109 -4.69 -13.73 13.23
N LYS A 110 -3.75 -14.66 13.46
CA LYS A 110 -2.35 -14.50 13.06
C LYS A 110 -2.21 -14.47 11.54
N ILE A 111 -1.34 -13.57 11.08
CA ILE A 111 -0.87 -13.49 9.69
C ILE A 111 0.58 -13.93 9.58
N ASP A 112 0.94 -14.60 8.49
CA ASP A 112 2.28 -15.12 8.22
C ASP A 112 3.05 -14.21 7.26
N LEU A 113 2.34 -13.59 6.31
CA LEU A 113 2.90 -12.64 5.34
C LEU A 113 1.97 -11.42 5.20
N LEU A 114 2.55 -10.22 5.24
CA LEU A 114 1.86 -8.96 4.99
C LEU A 114 2.48 -8.24 3.78
N PHE A 115 1.67 -7.91 2.78
CA PHE A 115 2.01 -6.92 1.78
C PHE A 115 1.53 -5.54 2.24
N LEU A 116 2.43 -4.57 2.27
CA LEU A 116 2.16 -3.20 2.71
C LEU A 116 2.51 -2.19 1.61
N GLU A 117 1.51 -1.46 1.13
CA GLU A 117 1.69 -0.39 0.15
C GLU A 117 0.84 0.83 0.53
N ALA A 118 1.46 2.00 0.64
CA ALA A 118 0.84 3.25 1.04
C ALA A 118 1.40 4.48 0.30
N ALA A 119 2.39 4.29 -0.59
CA ALA A 119 3.25 5.38 -1.04
C ALA A 119 2.51 6.35 -1.97
N VAL A 120 1.58 5.83 -2.79
CA VAL A 120 0.68 6.65 -3.60
C VAL A 120 -0.23 7.47 -2.69
N ASN A 121 -0.98 6.80 -1.81
CA ASN A 121 -2.00 7.46 -0.99
C ASN A 121 -1.42 8.44 0.04
N ASP A 122 -0.27 8.15 0.63
CA ASP A 122 0.38 9.07 1.56
C ASP A 122 0.76 10.39 0.90
N GLU A 123 1.23 10.34 -0.35
CA GLU A 123 1.58 11.53 -1.11
C GLU A 123 0.33 12.27 -1.62
N THR A 124 -0.65 11.55 -2.19
CA THR A 124 -1.92 12.13 -2.64
C THR A 124 -2.68 12.81 -1.50
N ASN A 125 -2.65 12.23 -0.30
CA ASN A 125 -3.34 12.78 0.87
C ASN A 125 -2.53 13.89 1.58
N GLY A 126 -1.34 14.25 1.07
CA GLY A 126 -0.48 15.25 1.71
C GLY A 126 -0.05 14.87 3.13
N THR A 127 0.05 13.56 3.42
CA THR A 127 0.42 13.10 4.76
C THR A 127 1.86 13.49 5.04
N ASP A 128 2.09 14.23 6.13
CA ASP A 128 3.43 14.67 6.52
C ASP A 128 4.44 13.51 6.62
N SER A 129 5.67 13.73 6.17
CA SER A 129 6.71 12.69 6.11
C SER A 129 6.99 12.03 7.46
N VAL A 130 6.99 12.79 8.56
CA VAL A 130 7.22 12.24 9.91
C VAL A 130 6.02 11.40 10.35
N VAL A 131 4.80 11.80 9.97
CA VAL A 131 3.58 11.02 10.21
C VAL A 131 3.59 9.71 9.44
N GLN A 132 4.00 9.72 8.16
CA GLN A 132 4.16 8.50 7.36
C GLN A 132 5.11 7.50 8.06
N VAL A 133 6.29 7.96 8.49
CA VAL A 133 7.28 7.10 9.19
C VAL A 133 6.70 6.54 10.49
N LYS A 134 6.01 7.36 11.30
CA LYS A 134 5.35 6.89 12.54
C LYS A 134 4.29 5.83 12.28
N ALA A 135 3.53 5.99 11.20
CA ALA A 135 2.44 5.10 10.84
C ALA A 135 2.97 3.77 10.29
N LEU A 136 3.88 3.82 9.32
CA LEU A 136 4.55 2.63 8.76
C LEU A 136 5.28 1.83 9.85
N GLU A 137 6.05 2.51 10.70
CA GLU A 137 6.68 1.87 11.85
C GLU A 137 5.64 1.26 12.80
N GLY A 138 4.55 1.98 13.08
CA GLY A 138 3.44 1.49 13.90
C GLY A 138 2.87 0.18 13.39
N ILE A 139 2.55 0.11 12.08
CA ILE A 139 2.02 -1.07 11.41
C ILE A 139 2.95 -2.27 11.58
N ILE A 140 4.24 -2.09 11.30
CA ILE A 140 5.25 -3.16 11.38
C ILE A 140 5.38 -3.68 12.81
N ARG A 141 5.48 -2.77 13.78
CA ARG A 141 5.63 -3.15 15.19
C ARG A 141 4.37 -3.82 15.73
N HIS A 142 3.18 -3.34 15.37
CA HIS A 142 1.92 -3.94 15.77
C HIS A 142 1.75 -5.36 15.18
N ALA A 143 2.02 -5.53 13.87
CA ALA A 143 2.00 -6.83 13.23
C ALA A 143 2.98 -7.82 13.90
N ARG A 144 4.22 -7.39 14.17
CA ARG A 144 5.24 -8.23 14.84
C ARG A 144 4.96 -8.47 16.33
N LYS A 145 4.21 -7.60 17.01
CA LYS A 145 3.71 -7.82 18.37
C LYS A 145 2.68 -8.96 18.38
N SER A 146 1.77 -8.98 17.40
CA SER A 146 0.78 -10.06 17.23
C SER A 146 1.42 -11.40 16.80
N ASN A 147 2.37 -11.35 15.86
CA ASN A 147 3.15 -12.51 15.44
C ASN A 147 4.63 -12.15 15.21
N PRO A 148 5.55 -12.50 16.12
CA PRO A 148 6.99 -12.25 15.94
C PRO A 148 7.64 -12.95 14.73
N SER A 149 6.92 -13.83 14.06
CA SER A 149 7.34 -14.53 12.83
C SER A 149 6.63 -14.01 11.57
N VAL A 150 5.85 -12.92 11.64
CA VAL A 150 5.28 -12.34 10.41
C VAL A 150 6.41 -11.74 9.56
N ASP A 151 6.43 -12.10 8.28
CA ASP A 151 7.22 -11.38 7.29
C ASP A 151 6.37 -10.28 6.66
N ILE A 152 7.02 -9.17 6.29
CA ILE A 152 6.35 -7.99 5.75
C ILE A 152 7.12 -7.54 4.51
N ILE A 153 6.44 -7.43 3.38
CA ILE A 153 6.97 -6.90 2.13
C ILE A 153 6.46 -5.47 1.97
N MET A 154 7.37 -4.51 1.92
CA MET A 154 7.03 -3.12 1.63
C MET A 154 7.11 -2.85 0.13
N MET A 155 6.08 -2.24 -0.43
CA MET A 155 6.04 -1.89 -1.85
C MET A 155 5.76 -0.40 -2.00
N SER A 156 6.24 0.20 -3.07
CA SER A 156 5.90 1.60 -3.40
C SER A 156 5.43 1.69 -4.84
N PHE A 157 4.13 1.86 -5.05
CA PHE A 157 3.54 1.91 -6.39
C PHE A 157 3.90 3.18 -7.16
N ALA A 158 3.79 3.08 -8.49
CA ALA A 158 4.08 4.15 -9.43
C ALA A 158 2.89 5.10 -9.60
N ASP A 159 3.19 6.37 -9.81
CA ASP A 159 2.26 7.38 -10.28
C ASP A 159 3.03 8.47 -11.06
N PRO A 160 2.34 9.31 -11.86
CA PRO A 160 3.01 10.33 -12.67
C PRO A 160 3.84 11.34 -11.85
N GLY A 161 3.43 11.68 -10.62
CA GLY A 161 4.17 12.57 -9.74
C GLY A 161 5.51 11.98 -9.29
N LYS A 162 5.49 10.70 -8.89
CA LYS A 162 6.72 9.96 -8.56
C LYS A 162 7.65 9.82 -9.78
N THR A 163 7.10 9.54 -10.95
CA THR A 163 7.88 9.50 -12.21
C THR A 163 8.59 10.82 -12.46
N ARG A 164 7.88 11.96 -12.40
CA ARG A 164 8.49 13.29 -12.54
C ARG A 164 9.60 13.54 -11.53
N THR A 165 9.37 13.19 -10.26
CA THR A 165 10.38 13.37 -9.20
C THR A 165 11.66 12.59 -9.49
N TYR A 166 11.55 11.35 -10.00
CA TYR A 166 12.70 10.56 -10.44
C TYR A 166 13.39 11.13 -11.68
N ASP A 167 12.65 11.79 -12.58
CA ASP A 167 13.21 12.48 -13.75
C ASP A 167 14.03 13.71 -13.36
N GLU A 168 13.67 14.36 -12.26
CA GLU A 168 14.47 15.41 -11.62
C GLU A 168 15.68 14.87 -10.84
N GLY A 169 15.91 13.55 -10.84
CA GLY A 169 17.01 12.91 -10.10
C GLY A 169 16.77 12.84 -8.59
N LYS A 170 15.54 13.05 -8.13
CA LYS A 170 15.15 12.98 -6.71
C LYS A 170 14.43 11.67 -6.41
N ILE A 171 14.39 11.27 -5.14
CA ILE A 171 13.58 10.15 -4.67
C ILE A 171 12.27 10.72 -4.09
N PRO A 172 11.09 10.23 -4.51
CA PRO A 172 9.83 10.65 -3.89
C PRO A 172 9.81 10.37 -2.39
N THR A 173 9.30 11.32 -1.61
CA THR A 173 9.32 11.26 -0.13
C THR A 173 8.71 9.98 0.42
N SER A 174 7.55 9.55 -0.10
CA SER A 174 6.89 8.34 0.36
C SER A 174 7.67 7.06 0.04
N VAL A 175 8.37 7.02 -1.10
CA VAL A 175 9.27 5.91 -1.45
C VAL A 175 10.49 5.91 -0.51
N ALA A 176 11.08 7.08 -0.24
CA ALA A 176 12.19 7.20 0.70
C ALA A 176 11.80 6.74 2.12
N ASN A 177 10.59 7.08 2.58
CA ASN A 177 10.06 6.65 3.88
C ASN A 177 9.82 5.14 3.93
N HIS A 178 9.28 4.55 2.86
CA HIS A 178 9.14 3.09 2.75
C HIS A 178 10.50 2.40 2.88
N GLU A 179 11.50 2.84 2.12
CA GLU A 179 12.84 2.24 2.16
C GLU A 179 13.57 2.47 3.50
N LEU A 180 13.41 3.64 4.11
CA LEU A 180 13.95 3.95 5.45
C LEU A 180 13.44 2.94 6.49
N VAL A 181 12.12 2.77 6.54
CA VAL A 181 11.47 1.87 7.50
C VAL A 181 11.79 0.42 7.18
N ALA A 182 11.76 0.02 5.90
CA ALA A 182 12.13 -1.32 5.46
C ALA A 182 13.57 -1.66 5.86
N ALA A 183 14.52 -0.75 5.64
CA ALA A 183 15.92 -0.94 6.02
C ALA A 183 16.08 -1.11 7.54
N HIS A 184 15.46 -0.25 8.34
CA HIS A 184 15.54 -0.29 9.80
C HIS A 184 15.03 -1.62 10.39
N TYR A 185 13.94 -2.16 9.83
CA TYR A 185 13.33 -3.41 10.26
C TYR A 185 13.80 -4.66 9.49
N ARG A 186 14.75 -4.48 8.57
CA ARG A 186 15.29 -5.49 7.61
C ARG A 186 14.20 -6.20 6.81
N LEU A 187 13.21 -5.45 6.35
CA LEU A 187 12.09 -5.95 5.56
C LEU A 187 12.47 -6.01 4.07
N PRO A 188 12.05 -7.06 3.35
CA PRO A 188 12.09 -7.02 1.90
C PRO A 188 11.26 -5.84 1.36
N SER A 189 11.76 -5.20 0.30
CA SER A 189 11.01 -4.14 -0.36
C SER A 189 11.14 -4.13 -1.89
N ILE A 190 10.15 -3.53 -2.56
CA ILE A 190 10.09 -3.39 -4.01
C ILE A 190 9.77 -1.94 -4.38
N ASN A 191 10.69 -1.28 -5.10
CA ASN A 191 10.50 0.07 -5.60
C ASN A 191 9.83 0.05 -6.99
N LEU A 192 8.53 -0.24 -7.01
CA LEU A 192 7.74 -0.34 -8.23
C LEU A 192 7.64 1.00 -8.97
N ALA A 193 7.62 2.12 -8.24
CA ALA A 193 7.67 3.46 -8.79
C ALA A 193 8.91 3.68 -9.67
N LYS A 194 10.09 3.31 -9.16
CA LYS A 194 11.34 3.42 -9.94
C LYS A 194 11.39 2.42 -11.09
N ALA A 195 10.92 1.19 -10.86
CA ALA A 195 10.86 0.16 -11.90
C ALA A 195 10.03 0.62 -13.11
N VAL A 196 8.82 1.13 -12.85
CA VAL A 196 7.93 1.65 -13.90
C VAL A 196 8.58 2.84 -14.62
N ARG A 197 9.10 3.82 -13.89
CA ARG A 197 9.77 4.99 -14.48
C ARG A 197 10.94 4.60 -15.38
N ASP A 198 11.83 3.76 -14.91
CA ASP A 198 13.05 3.40 -15.66
C ASP A 198 12.69 2.57 -16.91
N LYS A 199 11.66 1.72 -16.83
CA LYS A 199 11.13 0.97 -17.97
C LYS A 199 10.40 1.85 -19.00
N LEU A 200 9.65 2.86 -18.56
CA LEU A 200 9.09 3.90 -19.44
C LEU A 200 10.21 4.65 -20.17
N LYS A 201 11.26 5.07 -19.44
CA LYS A 201 12.41 5.77 -20.01
C LYS A 201 13.18 4.91 -21.02
N ASN A 202 13.15 3.59 -20.85
CA ASN A 202 13.74 2.61 -21.76
C ASN A 202 12.80 2.21 -22.92
N ALA A 203 11.62 2.84 -23.03
CA ALA A 203 10.62 2.53 -24.05
C ALA A 203 10.17 1.05 -24.07
N GLU A 204 10.13 0.40 -22.91
CA GLU A 204 9.62 -0.99 -22.80
C GLU A 204 8.08 -1.05 -22.90
N PHE A 205 7.41 0.05 -22.57
CA PHE A 205 5.96 0.25 -22.69
C PHE A 205 5.64 1.74 -22.63
N ASP A 206 4.39 2.09 -22.90
CA ASP A 206 3.87 3.45 -22.83
C ASP A 206 2.89 3.63 -21.66
N TRP A 207 2.96 4.79 -20.99
CA TRP A 207 2.09 5.07 -19.85
C TRP A 207 0.62 5.18 -20.25
N ILE A 208 0.30 5.87 -21.34
CA ILE A 208 -1.09 6.15 -21.74
C ILE A 208 -1.73 4.92 -22.37
N LYS A 209 -0.98 4.17 -23.20
CA LYS A 209 -1.50 3.02 -23.94
C LYS A 209 -1.54 1.75 -23.10
N ASP A 210 -0.42 1.43 -22.44
CA ASP A 210 -0.24 0.13 -21.79
C ASP A 210 -0.57 0.21 -20.31
N PHE A 211 -0.03 1.20 -19.59
CA PHE A 211 -0.27 1.36 -18.15
C PHE A 211 -1.65 1.98 -17.84
N LYS A 212 -2.11 2.86 -18.74
CA LYS A 212 -3.33 3.68 -18.76
C LYS A 212 -3.38 4.79 -17.72
N ASP A 213 -3.30 4.45 -16.44
CA ASP A 213 -3.35 5.42 -15.35
C ASP A 213 -2.78 4.84 -14.03
N LEU A 214 -2.96 5.58 -12.94
CA LEU A 214 -2.54 5.19 -11.59
C LEU A 214 -3.08 3.83 -11.13
N HIS A 215 -4.32 3.50 -11.50
CA HIS A 215 -4.97 2.22 -11.27
C HIS A 215 -4.67 1.33 -12.48
N PRO A 216 -3.53 0.62 -12.47
CA PRO A 216 -2.94 0.13 -13.70
C PRO A 216 -3.89 -0.83 -14.43
N SER A 217 -3.81 -0.79 -15.76
CA SER A 217 -4.41 -1.80 -16.63
C SER A 217 -3.91 -3.22 -16.28
N PRO A 218 -4.53 -4.29 -16.83
CA PRO A 218 -4.00 -5.65 -16.67
C PRO A 218 -2.50 -5.80 -16.98
N PHE A 219 -1.95 -5.00 -17.90
CA PHE A 219 -0.51 -4.95 -18.17
C PHE A 219 0.29 -4.43 -16.97
N GLY A 220 -0.09 -3.29 -16.40
CA GLY A 220 0.62 -2.74 -15.24
C GLY A 220 0.43 -3.60 -13.98
N GLN A 221 -0.72 -4.26 -13.84
CA GLN A 221 -0.95 -5.28 -12.80
C GLN A 221 0.00 -6.47 -12.94
N GLU A 222 0.26 -6.93 -14.17
CA GLU A 222 1.24 -7.98 -14.47
C GLU A 222 2.68 -7.53 -14.21
N LEU A 223 3.01 -6.27 -14.50
CA LEU A 223 4.31 -5.66 -14.20
C LEU A 223 4.59 -5.69 -12.70
N TYR A 224 3.62 -5.27 -11.88
CA TYR A 224 3.73 -5.32 -10.42
C TYR A 224 3.87 -6.76 -9.91
N PHE A 225 3.06 -7.68 -10.42
CA PHE A 225 3.15 -9.09 -10.06
C PHE A 225 4.51 -9.70 -10.43
N SER A 226 5.07 -9.35 -11.58
CA SER A 226 6.38 -9.84 -12.05
C SER A 226 7.51 -9.41 -11.14
N ALA A 227 7.48 -8.17 -10.63
CA ALA A 227 8.47 -7.70 -9.65
C ALA A 227 8.33 -8.43 -8.30
N ILE A 228 7.10 -8.77 -7.88
CA ILE A 228 6.87 -9.58 -6.67
C ILE A 228 7.42 -10.99 -6.84
N LYS A 229 7.23 -11.61 -8.01
CA LYS A 229 7.84 -12.90 -8.34
C LYS A 229 9.37 -12.83 -8.31
N GLU A 230 9.95 -11.76 -8.82
CA GLU A 230 11.40 -11.55 -8.72
C GLU A 230 11.84 -11.49 -7.25
N LEU A 231 11.15 -10.75 -6.39
CA LEU A 231 11.44 -10.73 -4.95
C LEU A 231 11.37 -12.12 -4.32
N PHE A 232 10.39 -12.95 -4.69
CA PHE A 232 10.32 -14.33 -4.23
C PHE A 232 11.52 -15.13 -4.73
N ALA A 233 11.83 -15.08 -6.02
CA ALA A 233 12.98 -15.79 -6.58
C ALA A 233 14.31 -15.37 -5.91
N GLU A 234 14.54 -14.08 -5.69
CA GLU A 234 15.72 -13.59 -4.98
C GLU A 234 15.74 -13.98 -3.49
N SER A 235 14.57 -14.05 -2.85
CA SER A 235 14.45 -14.50 -1.46
C SER A 235 14.74 -15.99 -1.30
N GLU A 236 14.36 -16.83 -2.28
CA GLU A 236 14.67 -18.27 -2.27
C GLU A 236 16.16 -18.55 -2.39
N LYS A 237 16.89 -17.76 -3.19
CA LYS A 237 18.36 -17.91 -3.33
C LYS A 237 19.10 -17.75 -2.01
N VAL A 238 18.58 -16.91 -1.11
CA VAL A 238 19.17 -16.67 0.22
C VAL A 238 18.48 -17.48 1.33
N PHE A 239 17.44 -18.24 0.99
CA PHE A 239 16.70 -19.06 1.95
C PHE A 239 17.59 -20.16 2.52
N ARG A 240 17.77 -20.14 3.84
CA ARG A 240 18.51 -21.18 4.56
C ARG A 240 17.52 -22.14 5.20
N ARG A 241 17.21 -23.23 4.48
CA ARG A 241 16.25 -24.29 4.85
C ARG A 241 16.44 -24.91 6.25
N LEU A 242 17.60 -24.72 6.88
CA LEU A 242 18.06 -25.46 8.06
C LEU A 242 18.32 -24.62 9.32
N VAL A 243 18.12 -23.30 9.30
CA VAL A 243 18.30 -22.50 10.51
C VAL A 243 16.93 -22.30 11.13
N MET A 244 16.76 -22.76 12.38
CA MET A 244 15.67 -22.35 13.27
C MET A 244 15.51 -20.83 13.13
N VAL A 245 14.54 -20.37 12.34
CA VAL A 245 14.47 -18.94 11.98
C VAL A 245 14.19 -18.21 13.27
N LYS A 246 15.19 -17.50 13.80
CA LYS A 246 15.05 -16.79 15.07
C LYS A 246 13.90 -15.81 14.89
N ARG A 247 12.86 -15.97 15.71
CA ARG A 247 11.72 -15.05 15.76
C ARG A 247 12.25 -13.63 15.93
N HIS A 248 11.51 -12.63 15.44
CA HIS A 248 11.81 -11.23 15.69
C HIS A 248 11.45 -10.82 17.14
N SER A 249 11.87 -11.61 18.13
CA SER A 249 11.49 -11.43 19.54
C SER A 249 12.01 -10.12 20.13
N LYS A 250 13.10 -9.56 19.59
CA LYS A 250 13.58 -8.22 19.93
C LYS A 250 13.56 -7.33 18.71
N LEU A 251 12.55 -6.45 18.64
CA LEU A 251 12.49 -5.39 17.64
C LEU A 251 13.63 -4.39 17.89
N PRO A 252 14.19 -3.75 16.83
CA PRO A 252 15.12 -2.64 17.02
C PRO A 252 14.44 -1.50 17.79
N LYS A 253 15.27 -0.59 18.35
CA LYS A 253 14.78 0.66 18.92
C LYS A 253 13.91 1.37 17.87
N PRO A 254 12.73 1.90 18.21
CA PRO A 254 11.91 2.56 17.22
C PRO A 254 12.61 3.80 16.65
N LEU A 255 12.39 4.07 15.36
CA LEU A 255 12.76 5.30 14.66
C LEU A 255 12.06 6.50 15.31
N SER A 256 10.81 6.34 15.73
CA SER A 256 10.06 7.33 16.48
C SER A 256 9.57 6.75 17.81
N PRO A 257 9.88 7.35 18.97
CA PRO A 257 9.32 6.93 20.25
C PRO A 257 7.79 7.10 20.32
N LYS A 258 7.22 7.94 19.45
CA LYS A 258 5.77 8.20 19.32
C LYS A 258 5.20 7.60 18.03
N ASN A 259 5.66 6.41 17.65
CA ASN A 259 5.06 5.65 16.53
C ASN A 259 3.65 5.15 16.91
N PHE A 260 2.90 4.65 15.92
CA PHE A 260 1.50 4.26 16.10
C PHE A 260 1.33 2.74 16.31
N SER A 261 2.25 2.07 17.02
CA SER A 261 2.18 0.61 17.23
C SER A 261 1.01 0.14 18.10
N GLU A 262 0.39 1.06 18.84
CA GLU A 262 -0.82 0.84 19.64
C GLU A 262 -2.03 1.56 19.00
N GLY A 263 -1.96 1.86 17.70
CA GLY A 263 -3.09 2.43 16.96
C GLY A 263 -4.26 1.45 16.95
N ASP A 264 -5.44 1.97 17.27
CA ASP A 264 -6.69 1.22 17.31
C ASP A 264 -7.89 2.15 17.03
N TYR A 265 -9.00 1.60 16.59
CA TYR A 265 -10.27 2.32 16.57
C TYR A 265 -10.95 2.24 17.93
N PHE A 266 -11.29 3.41 18.47
CA PHE A 266 -12.07 3.51 19.70
C PHE A 266 -13.55 3.29 19.39
N ASP A 267 -14.25 2.58 20.28
CA ASP A 267 -15.70 2.49 20.20
C ASP A 267 -16.32 3.88 20.43
N ILE A 268 -17.12 4.33 19.47
CA ILE A 268 -17.84 5.61 19.51
C ILE A 268 -18.76 5.74 20.74
N LYS A 269 -19.17 4.63 21.35
CA LYS A 269 -19.96 4.60 22.59
C LYS A 269 -19.19 5.08 23.82
N LEU A 270 -17.86 5.17 23.75
CA LEU A 270 -17.03 5.71 24.82
C LEU A 270 -17.02 7.25 24.85
N ALA A 271 -17.61 7.90 23.84
CA ALA A 271 -17.73 9.34 23.80
C ALA A 271 -18.88 9.82 24.71
N GLU A 272 -18.62 10.89 25.47
CA GLU A 272 -19.64 11.65 26.18
C GLU A 272 -20.08 12.81 25.28
N TYR A 273 -21.38 12.90 24.96
CA TYR A 273 -21.90 13.93 24.06
C TYR A 273 -23.21 14.53 24.57
N ASN A 274 -23.48 15.77 24.17
CA ASN A 274 -24.74 16.45 24.48
C ASN A 274 -25.86 16.03 23.52
N GLU A 275 -27.04 16.58 23.75
CA GLU A 275 -28.27 16.39 22.94
C GLU A 275 -28.13 16.83 21.47
N GLY A 276 -27.04 17.51 21.10
CA GLY A 276 -26.72 17.85 19.71
C GLY A 276 -26.17 16.68 18.88
N TRP A 277 -25.78 15.56 19.49
CA TRP A 277 -25.28 14.37 18.81
C TRP A 277 -26.27 13.20 18.89
N LYS A 278 -26.34 12.42 17.81
CA LYS A 278 -27.19 11.23 17.72
C LYS A 278 -26.36 10.00 17.33
N MET A 279 -26.55 8.91 18.07
CA MET A 279 -26.07 7.59 17.67
C MET A 279 -27.03 7.00 16.63
N ASP A 280 -26.52 6.72 15.44
CA ASP A 280 -27.18 5.94 14.41
C ASP A 280 -26.45 4.60 14.25
N ASN A 281 -27.07 3.51 14.69
CA ASN A 281 -26.43 2.19 14.64
C ASN A 281 -26.39 1.58 13.22
N ASN A 282 -27.10 2.16 12.25
CA ASN A 282 -27.20 1.65 10.88
C ASN A 282 -27.23 2.80 9.86
N TRP A 283 -26.21 3.67 9.94
CA TRP A 283 -26.20 4.92 9.20
C TRP A 283 -26.14 4.73 7.69
N ASN A 284 -26.92 5.55 6.98
CA ASN A 284 -26.87 5.72 5.53
C ASN A 284 -27.05 7.22 5.22
N PRO A 285 -26.38 7.76 4.18
CA PRO A 285 -26.55 9.14 3.80
C PRO A 285 -27.98 9.41 3.33
N GLN A 286 -28.49 10.60 3.63
CA GLN A 286 -29.87 10.99 3.32
C GLN A 286 -29.99 11.79 2.01
N ASP A 287 -28.86 12.21 1.45
CA ASP A 287 -28.73 13.01 0.24
C ASP A 287 -28.53 12.16 -1.04
N HIS A 288 -28.64 10.83 -0.93
CA HIS A 288 -28.57 9.86 -2.03
C HIS A 288 -27.29 9.94 -2.89
N ILE A 289 -26.19 10.44 -2.33
CA ILE A 289 -24.89 10.44 -3.00
C ILE A 289 -24.30 9.03 -3.08
N ASP A 290 -23.31 8.86 -3.97
CA ASP A 290 -22.56 7.62 -4.07
C ASP A 290 -21.84 7.29 -2.76
N THR A 291 -21.92 6.02 -2.36
CA THR A 291 -21.32 5.51 -1.12
C THR A 291 -20.30 4.42 -1.39
N ARG A 292 -19.53 4.11 -0.36
CA ARG A 292 -18.58 3.00 -0.37
C ARG A 292 -19.04 1.89 0.56
N ALA A 293 -18.99 0.65 0.07
CA ALA A 293 -19.21 -0.53 0.90
C ALA A 293 -18.26 -0.51 2.13
N GLY A 294 -18.79 -0.87 3.30
CA GLY A 294 -18.06 -0.82 4.58
C GLY A 294 -18.11 0.54 5.28
N PHE A 295 -18.66 1.58 4.65
CA PHE A 295 -18.86 2.92 5.22
C PHE A 295 -20.35 3.30 5.32
N VAL A 296 -21.24 2.34 5.07
CA VAL A 296 -22.70 2.43 5.22
C VAL A 296 -23.19 1.22 5.99
N ASN A 297 -24.35 1.32 6.61
CA ASN A 297 -24.89 0.30 7.52
C ASN A 297 -23.93 0.01 8.70
N VAL A 298 -23.30 1.07 9.20
CA VAL A 298 -22.36 1.02 10.32
C VAL A 298 -22.80 1.99 11.42
N PRO A 299 -22.40 1.75 12.68
CA PRO A 299 -22.63 2.72 13.75
C PRO A 299 -21.88 4.02 13.49
N VAL A 300 -22.60 5.14 13.53
CA VAL A 300 -22.07 6.49 13.36
C VAL A 300 -22.65 7.38 14.43
N LEU A 301 -21.78 8.20 15.02
CA LEU A 301 -22.19 9.32 15.85
C LEU A 301 -22.23 10.55 14.93
N SER A 302 -23.42 11.11 14.71
CA SER A 302 -23.64 12.21 13.76
C SER A 302 -24.28 13.42 14.42
N SER A 303 -24.04 14.59 13.83
CA SER A 303 -24.66 15.85 14.25
C SER A 303 -24.79 16.79 13.04
N VAL A 304 -25.93 17.48 12.98
CA VAL A 304 -26.19 18.60 12.07
C VAL A 304 -26.44 19.91 12.83
N SER A 305 -26.21 19.89 14.15
CA SER A 305 -26.55 20.97 15.07
C SER A 305 -25.31 21.81 15.38
N LEU A 306 -25.37 23.12 15.11
CA LEU A 306 -24.33 24.06 15.54
C LEU A 306 -24.18 24.03 17.06
N GLY A 307 -22.94 23.99 17.55
CA GLY A 307 -22.64 23.93 18.98
C GLY A 307 -22.81 22.54 19.62
N ALA A 308 -23.03 21.48 18.84
CA ALA A 308 -22.96 20.11 19.34
C ALA A 308 -21.55 19.80 19.87
N VAL A 309 -21.47 19.17 21.05
CA VAL A 309 -20.19 18.89 21.73
C VAL A 309 -20.07 17.40 22.03
N LEU A 310 -18.90 16.86 21.69
CA LEU A 310 -18.46 15.51 22.00
C LEU A 310 -17.14 15.58 22.76
N LYS A 311 -17.01 14.76 23.81
CA LYS A 311 -15.79 14.58 24.60
C LYS A 311 -15.39 13.11 24.58
N LEU A 312 -14.12 12.84 24.29
CA LEU A 312 -13.55 11.49 24.33
C LEU A 312 -12.36 11.49 25.28
N LYS A 313 -12.41 10.61 26.29
CA LYS A 313 -11.25 10.32 27.13
C LYS A 313 -10.40 9.27 26.42
N PHE A 314 -9.12 9.57 26.23
CA PHE A 314 -8.17 8.64 25.63
C PHE A 314 -6.81 8.74 26.32
N LYS A 315 -5.99 7.69 26.16
CA LYS A 315 -4.59 7.68 26.59
C LYS A 315 -3.72 7.32 25.39
N GLY A 316 -2.85 8.22 24.99
CA GLY A 316 -1.96 7.99 23.86
C GLY A 316 -1.20 9.23 23.45
N THR A 317 -0.47 9.13 22.33
CA THR A 317 0.28 10.25 21.75
C THR A 317 -0.39 10.84 20.52
N ALA A 318 -1.52 10.28 20.10
CA ALA A 318 -2.34 10.72 18.98
C ALA A 318 -3.80 10.33 19.22
N VAL A 319 -4.70 11.14 18.71
CA VAL A 319 -6.14 10.88 18.57
C VAL A 319 -6.58 11.53 17.26
N GLY A 320 -7.54 10.94 16.58
CA GLY A 320 -8.09 11.45 15.34
C GLY A 320 -9.56 11.09 15.22
N MET A 321 -10.25 11.77 14.31
CA MET A 321 -11.63 11.48 13.95
C MET A 321 -11.63 10.74 12.62
N ALA A 322 -12.17 9.51 12.60
CA ALA A 322 -12.47 8.81 11.37
C ALA A 322 -13.86 9.27 10.91
N ILE A 323 -13.90 10.00 9.80
CA ILE A 323 -15.11 10.70 9.35
C ILE A 323 -15.60 10.08 8.06
N LEU A 324 -16.92 9.93 7.96
CA LEU A 324 -17.61 9.66 6.70
C LEU A 324 -17.84 11.02 6.03
N SER A 325 -16.97 11.38 5.10
CA SER A 325 -17.08 12.68 4.44
C SER A 325 -18.05 12.62 3.28
N GLY A 326 -18.99 13.57 3.25
CA GLY A 326 -19.87 13.88 2.12
C GLY A 326 -19.96 15.40 1.92
N PRO A 327 -20.82 15.87 1.00
CA PRO A 327 -21.13 17.29 0.80
C PRO A 327 -21.71 17.96 2.05
N ASP A 328 -22.23 17.16 2.99
CA ASP A 328 -22.79 17.55 4.28
C ASP A 328 -21.74 17.58 5.41
N ALA A 329 -20.45 17.40 5.09
CA ALA A 329 -19.37 17.61 6.04
C ALA A 329 -19.41 19.05 6.60
N GLY A 330 -18.80 19.24 7.77
CA GLY A 330 -18.80 20.53 8.44
C GLY A 330 -17.43 20.89 8.98
N ILE A 331 -17.33 22.08 9.56
CA ILE A 331 -16.13 22.52 10.25
C ILE A 331 -16.28 22.14 11.73
N VAL A 332 -15.25 21.51 12.30
CA VAL A 332 -15.23 21.18 13.72
C VAL A 332 -14.10 21.91 14.43
N ASN A 333 -14.41 22.40 15.63
CA ASN A 333 -13.41 22.89 16.56
C ASN A 333 -13.07 21.76 17.54
N TYR A 334 -11.78 21.58 17.82
CA TYR A 334 -11.30 20.59 18.78
C TYR A 334 -10.29 21.18 19.75
N ARG A 335 -10.27 20.62 20.95
CA ARG A 335 -9.27 20.90 21.99
C ARG A 335 -8.87 19.59 22.64
N ILE A 336 -7.56 19.40 22.84
CA ILE A 336 -7.01 18.29 23.62
C ILE A 336 -6.66 18.81 25.01
N ASP A 337 -7.20 18.16 26.04
CA ASP A 337 -7.08 18.57 27.44
C ASP A 337 -7.40 20.08 27.61
N ASN A 338 -6.47 20.84 28.20
CA ASN A 338 -6.57 22.28 28.39
C ASN A 338 -5.74 23.06 27.36
N GLY A 339 -5.41 22.44 26.22
CA GLY A 339 -4.66 23.08 25.14
C GLY A 339 -5.44 24.17 24.40
N PRO A 340 -4.84 24.82 23.40
CA PRO A 340 -5.56 25.76 22.55
C PRO A 340 -6.62 25.02 21.71
N GLU A 341 -7.75 25.67 21.50
CA GLU A 341 -8.74 25.23 20.51
C GLU A 341 -8.16 25.41 19.10
N LYS A 342 -8.46 24.44 18.24
CA LYS A 342 -8.08 24.44 16.84
C LYS A 342 -9.29 24.12 16.00
N GLN A 343 -9.32 24.66 14.80
CA GLN A 343 -10.35 24.38 13.81
C GLN A 343 -9.81 23.40 12.77
N VAL A 344 -10.67 22.50 12.30
CA VAL A 344 -10.40 21.66 11.13
C VAL A 344 -11.61 21.69 10.22
N ASP A 345 -11.34 21.99 8.96
CA ASP A 345 -12.29 21.89 7.86
C ASP A 345 -12.36 20.43 7.39
N LEU A 346 -13.56 19.85 7.40
CA LEU A 346 -13.78 18.45 6.98
C LEU A 346 -14.32 18.33 5.56
N PHE A 347 -14.52 19.44 4.82
CA PHE A 347 -14.90 19.37 3.43
C PHE A 347 -13.81 18.66 2.60
N THR A 348 -14.25 17.80 1.69
CA THR A 348 -13.36 17.12 0.75
C THR A 348 -13.22 17.91 -0.55
N GLN A 349 -12.09 17.77 -1.22
CA GLN A 349 -11.78 18.42 -2.51
C GLN A 349 -12.31 17.63 -3.70
#